data_AF-A0A5T1YU68-F1
#
_entry.id   AF-A0A5T1YU68-F1
#
_cell.length_a   1.000
_cell.length_b   1.000
_cell.length_c   1.000
_cell.angle_alpha   90.00
_cell.angle_beta   90.00
_cell.angle_gamma   90.00
#
_symmetry.space_group_name_H-M   'P 1'
#
loop_
_entity.id
_entity.type
_entity.pdbx_description
1 polymer ?
#
loop_
_entity_poly.entity_id
_entity_poly.type
_entity_poly.pdbx_seq_one_letter_code
_entity_poly.pdbx_strand_id
1 'polypeptide(L)'
;MNNFKEIAKLVRKYKERNNALYEFLDKEDVGEYFRSLISLSELKQDKTTMLAILRRLIDLKEENLVQEWKKNNFKEDKIIELKHKFYEEVRKFYEKEHQNLINEIKEKKLLNNFYQSLIQGVHNIGLIMNIFEISWTKEIIEKNNKILSTQFPNLDDAMEFLRKNHLYQKT
;
A
#
# COMPACT_ATOMS: atom_id res chain seq x y z
N MET A 1 -27.39 -20.69 -2.74
CA MET A 1 -27.34 -20.33 -1.30
C MET A 1 -25.94 -19.83 -1.00
N ASN A 2 -25.78 -18.69 -0.31
CA ASN A 2 -24.46 -18.12 -0.02
C ASN A 2 -23.79 -18.90 1.13
N ASN A 3 -22.48 -19.16 1.03
CA ASN A 3 -21.70 -19.83 2.07
C ASN A 3 -20.67 -18.88 2.67
N PHE A 4 -21.14 -17.94 3.48
CA PHE A 4 -20.28 -16.95 4.15
C PHE A 4 -19.28 -17.57 5.14
N LYS A 5 -19.60 -18.73 5.72
CA LYS A 5 -18.68 -19.45 6.62
C LYS A 5 -17.44 -19.92 5.87
N GLU A 6 -17.61 -20.47 4.68
CA GLU A 6 -16.49 -20.92 3.85
C GLU A 6 -15.67 -19.74 3.31
N ILE A 7 -16.33 -18.62 2.97
CA ILE A 7 -15.63 -17.38 2.60
C ILE A 7 -14.78 -16.87 3.76
N ALA A 8 -15.31 -16.85 4.99
CA ALA A 8 -14.53 -16.41 6.15
C ALA A 8 -13.30 -17.29 6.39
N LYS A 9 -13.41 -18.61 6.21
CA LYS A 9 -12.25 -19.52 6.25
C LYS A 9 -11.25 -19.21 5.15
N LEU A 10 -11.72 -18.93 3.94
CA LEU A 10 -10.87 -18.61 2.81
C LEU A 10 -10.10 -17.30 3.02
N VAL A 11 -10.77 -16.25 3.50
CA VAL A 11 -10.13 -14.99 3.88
C VAL A 11 -9.07 -15.20 4.96
N ARG A 12 -9.37 -16.02 5.99
CA ARG A 12 -8.39 -16.37 7.03
C ARG A 12 -7.17 -17.08 6.43
N LYS A 13 -7.37 -18.03 5.51
CA LYS A 13 -6.27 -18.73 4.82
C LYS A 13 -5.36 -17.77 4.04
N TYR A 14 -5.93 -16.79 3.33
CA TYR A 14 -5.14 -15.77 2.62
C TYR A 14 -4.33 -14.91 3.61
N LYS A 15 -4.94 -14.51 4.73
CA LYS A 15 -4.24 -13.77 5.79
C LYS A 15 -3.10 -14.59 6.40
N GLU A 16 -3.33 -15.86 6.69
CA GLU A 16 -2.31 -16.78 7.22
C GLU A 16 -1.16 -16.97 6.23
N ARG A 17 -1.46 -17.12 4.94
CA ARG A 17 -0.44 -17.18 3.88
C ARG A 17 0.43 -15.92 3.85
N ASN A 18 -0.17 -14.74 3.93
CA ASN A 18 0.58 -13.48 3.93
C ASN A 18 1.44 -13.36 5.19
N ASN A 19 0.92 -13.75 6.35
CA ASN A 19 1.69 -13.74 7.59
C ASN A 19 2.85 -14.76 7.58
N ALA A 20 2.69 -15.89 6.90
CA ALA A 20 3.76 -16.89 6.77
C ALA A 20 4.98 -16.36 5.99
N LEU A 21 4.84 -15.27 5.24
CA LEU A 21 5.99 -14.60 4.58
C LEU A 21 7.02 -14.09 5.60
N TYR A 22 6.64 -13.87 6.87
CA TYR A 22 7.61 -13.53 7.92
C TYR A 22 8.63 -14.64 8.19
N GLU A 23 8.35 -15.90 7.80
CA GLU A 23 9.33 -16.99 7.87
C GLU A 23 10.56 -16.74 6.97
N PHE A 24 10.47 -15.85 5.98
CA PHE A 24 11.61 -15.47 5.14
C PHE A 24 12.70 -14.69 5.88
N LEU A 25 12.43 -14.22 7.10
CA LEU A 25 13.46 -13.62 7.96
C LEU A 25 14.57 -14.59 8.35
N ASP A 26 14.28 -15.89 8.35
CA ASP A 26 15.20 -16.93 8.79
C ASP A 26 15.67 -17.85 7.64
N LYS A 27 15.35 -17.49 6.38
CA LYS A 27 15.76 -18.27 5.20
C LYS A 27 16.88 -17.57 4.44
N GLU A 28 17.84 -18.35 3.94
CA GLU A 28 18.92 -17.85 3.06
C GLU A 28 18.39 -17.51 1.66
N ASP A 29 17.45 -18.32 1.15
CA ASP A 29 16.76 -18.08 -0.12
C ASP A 29 15.31 -17.64 0.14
N VAL A 30 15.00 -16.41 -0.24
CA VAL A 30 13.68 -15.77 -0.09
C VAL A 30 12.89 -15.71 -1.41
N GLY A 31 13.44 -16.29 -2.48
CA GLY A 31 12.84 -16.25 -3.82
C GLY A 31 13.06 -14.93 -4.57
N GLU A 32 12.78 -14.96 -5.88
CA GLU A 32 13.07 -13.86 -6.80
C GLU A 32 12.32 -12.56 -6.45
N TYR A 33 11.04 -12.67 -6.08
CA TYR A 33 10.23 -11.51 -5.72
C TYR A 33 10.78 -10.74 -4.51
N PHE A 34 11.23 -11.43 -3.46
CA PHE A 34 11.79 -10.74 -2.29
C PHE A 34 13.21 -10.22 -2.57
N ARG A 35 13.99 -10.92 -3.42
CA ARG A 35 15.25 -10.38 -3.93
C ARG A 35 15.04 -9.08 -4.72
N SER A 36 14.00 -9.01 -5.56
CA SER A 36 13.70 -7.77 -6.29
C SER A 36 13.28 -6.65 -5.36
N LEU A 37 12.53 -6.92 -4.30
CA LEU A 37 12.19 -5.92 -3.27
C LEU A 37 13.42 -5.43 -2.49
N ILE A 38 14.34 -6.33 -2.11
CA ILE A 38 15.60 -5.93 -1.47
C ILE A 38 16.39 -5.02 -2.43
N SER A 39 16.54 -5.43 -3.69
CA SER A 39 17.22 -4.60 -4.70
C SER A 39 16.53 -3.25 -4.90
N LEU A 40 15.19 -3.23 -4.92
CA LEU A 40 14.41 -2.00 -5.04
C LEU A 40 14.63 -1.05 -3.87
N SER A 41 14.87 -1.59 -2.67
CA SER A 41 15.12 -0.79 -1.47
C SER A 41 16.46 -0.06 -1.49
N GLU A 42 17.41 -0.51 -2.33
CA GLU A 42 18.79 -0.03 -2.36
C GLU A 42 19.51 -0.16 -0.99
N LEU A 43 18.97 -0.95 -0.06
CA LEU A 43 19.55 -1.26 1.24
C LEU A 43 20.38 -2.56 1.17
N LYS A 44 21.21 -2.78 2.20
CA LYS A 44 21.96 -4.02 2.34
C LYS A 44 21.00 -5.19 2.60
N GLN A 45 21.33 -6.36 2.06
CA GLN A 45 20.58 -7.57 2.36
C GLN A 45 20.92 -8.05 3.79
N ASP A 46 20.06 -7.66 4.74
CA ASP A 46 20.12 -8.11 6.12
C ASP A 46 18.71 -8.33 6.69
N LYS A 47 18.66 -8.93 7.89
CA LYS A 47 17.41 -9.28 8.56
C LYS A 47 16.55 -8.05 8.88
N THR A 48 17.18 -6.91 9.18
CA THR A 48 16.50 -5.64 9.46
C THR A 48 15.81 -5.06 8.23
N THR A 49 16.48 -5.08 7.08
CA THR A 49 15.95 -4.66 5.78
C THR A 49 14.80 -5.57 5.37
N MET A 50 14.98 -6.89 5.47
CA MET A 50 13.90 -7.85 5.19
C MET A 50 12.68 -7.61 6.08
N LEU A 51 12.88 -7.38 7.38
CA LEU A 51 11.78 -7.06 8.31
C LEU A 51 11.04 -5.77 7.92
N ALA A 52 11.78 -4.72 7.53
CA ALA A 52 11.18 -3.46 7.11
C ALA A 52 10.36 -3.63 5.82
N ILE A 53 10.86 -4.39 4.85
CA ILE A 53 10.14 -4.74 3.61
C ILE A 53 8.89 -5.55 3.93
N LEU A 54 8.99 -6.56 4.80
CA LEU A 54 7.84 -7.40 5.19
C LEU A 54 6.78 -6.60 5.93
N ARG A 55 7.14 -5.65 6.80
CA ARG A 55 6.17 -4.73 7.43
C ARG A 55 5.50 -3.82 6.42
N ARG A 56 6.24 -3.35 5.41
CA ARG A 56 5.65 -2.57 4.32
C ARG A 56 4.66 -3.40 3.50
N LEU A 57 5.02 -4.65 3.20
CA LEU A 57 4.21 -5.54 2.38
C LEU A 57 3.02 -6.16 3.12
N ILE A 58 3.18 -6.64 4.36
CA ILE A 58 2.17 -7.44 5.07
C ILE A 58 1.32 -6.57 5.99
N ASP A 59 1.97 -5.65 6.72
CA ASP A 59 1.29 -4.79 7.69
C ASP A 59 0.84 -3.46 7.06
N LEU A 60 1.18 -3.22 5.79
CA LEU A 60 0.93 -1.98 5.06
C LEU A 60 1.58 -0.73 5.69
N LYS A 61 2.63 -0.92 6.48
CA LYS A 61 3.31 0.14 7.27
C LYS A 61 4.63 0.56 6.64
N GLU A 62 4.74 1.84 6.28
CA GLU A 62 5.95 2.37 5.61
C GLU A 62 7.03 2.87 6.57
N GLU A 63 6.69 3.13 7.83
CA GLU A 63 7.54 3.85 8.78
C GLU A 63 8.87 3.13 9.02
N ASN A 64 8.82 1.80 9.11
CA ASN A 64 9.99 0.96 9.28
C ASN A 64 11.00 1.10 8.13
N LEU A 65 10.52 1.07 6.89
CA LEU A 65 11.38 1.17 5.71
C LEU A 65 11.95 2.58 5.55
N VAL A 66 11.13 3.60 5.85
CA VAL A 66 11.59 5.00 5.92
C VAL A 66 12.68 5.19 6.97
N GLN A 67 12.55 4.56 8.14
CA GLN A 67 13.58 4.62 9.18
C GLN A 67 14.89 3.97 8.73
N GLU A 68 14.84 2.82 8.03
CA GLU A 68 16.05 2.18 7.51
C GLU A 68 16.75 3.04 6.45
N TRP A 69 16.01 3.68 5.53
CA TRP A 69 16.61 4.63 4.58
C TRP A 69 17.25 5.83 5.28
N LYS A 70 16.60 6.40 6.31
CA LYS A 70 17.15 7.51 7.10
C LYS A 70 18.44 7.11 7.83
N LYS A 71 18.49 5.93 8.45
CA LYS A 71 19.70 5.40 9.09
C LYS A 71 20.86 5.22 8.12
N ASN A 72 20.56 4.92 6.85
CA ASN A 72 21.54 4.78 5.78
C ASN A 72 21.82 6.10 5.03
N ASN A 73 21.41 7.25 5.58
CA ASN A 73 21.68 8.60 5.07
C ASN A 73 21.08 8.90 3.68
N PHE A 74 19.95 8.27 3.34
CA PHE A 74 19.23 8.60 2.11
C PHE A 74 18.63 10.01 2.22
N LYS A 75 18.72 10.78 1.13
CA LYS A 75 18.11 12.12 1.06
C LYS A 75 16.58 12.00 0.98
N GLU A 76 15.87 13.03 1.45
CA GLU A 76 14.40 13.03 1.49
C GLU A 76 13.77 12.81 0.11
N ASP A 77 14.27 13.47 -0.94
CA ASP A 77 13.76 13.28 -2.31
C ASP A 77 13.91 11.83 -2.80
N LYS A 78 15.01 11.16 -2.40
CA LYS A 78 15.25 9.75 -2.73
C LYS A 78 14.32 8.83 -1.94
N ILE A 79 14.09 9.14 -0.66
CA ILE A 79 13.12 8.41 0.17
C ILE A 79 11.73 8.49 -0.46
N ILE A 80 11.30 9.68 -0.90
CA ILE A 80 10.02 9.88 -1.59
C ILE A 80 9.95 9.01 -2.86
N GLU A 81 10.97 9.04 -3.71
CA GLU A 81 11.04 8.20 -4.91
C GLU A 81 10.87 6.71 -4.58
N LEU A 82 11.58 6.22 -3.56
CA LEU A 82 11.52 4.82 -3.13
C LEU A 82 10.17 4.47 -2.50
N LYS A 83 9.54 5.38 -1.76
CA LYS A 83 8.17 5.19 -1.24
C LYS A 83 7.18 4.95 -2.37
N HIS A 84 7.24 5.72 -3.46
CA HIS A 84 6.38 5.53 -4.64
C HIS A 84 6.62 4.17 -5.29
N LYS A 85 7.89 3.79 -5.47
CA LYS A 85 8.26 2.48 -6.03
C LYS A 85 7.74 1.33 -5.16
N PHE A 86 7.86 1.42 -3.84
CA PHE A 86 7.33 0.41 -2.94
C PHE A 86 5.80 0.39 -2.88
N TYR A 87 5.16 1.56 -2.93
CA TYR A 87 3.71 1.64 -3.07
C TYR A 87 3.22 0.86 -4.29
N GLU A 88 3.88 1.05 -5.43
CA GLU A 88 3.54 0.35 -6.69
C GLU A 88 3.65 -1.17 -6.56
N GLU A 89 4.71 -1.70 -5.93
CA GLU A 89 4.87 -3.14 -5.73
C GLU A 89 3.86 -3.71 -4.73
N VAL A 90 3.62 -3.01 -3.60
CA VAL A 90 2.59 -3.42 -2.62
C VAL A 90 1.21 -3.40 -3.25
N ARG A 91 0.90 -2.38 -4.06
CA ARG A 91 -0.35 -2.28 -4.81
C ARG A 91 -0.54 -3.52 -5.69
N LYS A 92 0.40 -3.80 -6.60
CA LYS A 92 0.31 -4.95 -7.52
C LYS A 92 0.12 -6.27 -6.77
N PHE A 93 0.83 -6.45 -5.66
CA PHE A 93 0.68 -7.63 -4.80
C PHE A 93 -0.76 -7.80 -4.32
N TYR A 94 -1.35 -6.78 -3.69
CA TYR A 94 -2.70 -6.89 -3.15
C TYR A 94 -3.81 -6.87 -4.21
N GLU A 95 -3.61 -6.18 -5.33
CA GLU A 95 -4.56 -6.24 -6.45
C GLU A 95 -4.68 -7.67 -6.97
N LYS A 96 -3.54 -8.34 -7.17
CA LYS A 96 -3.49 -9.74 -7.57
C LYS A 96 -4.09 -10.66 -6.52
N GLU A 97 -3.74 -10.47 -5.25
CA GLU A 97 -4.24 -11.31 -4.14
C GLU A 97 -5.75 -11.19 -3.96
N HIS A 98 -6.30 -9.98 -4.04
CA HIS A 98 -7.74 -9.76 -3.97
C HIS A 98 -8.47 -10.37 -5.16
N GLN A 99 -7.95 -10.21 -6.38
CA GLN A 99 -8.57 -10.82 -7.56
C GLN A 99 -8.52 -12.35 -7.50
N ASN A 100 -7.41 -12.93 -7.01
CA ASN A 100 -7.28 -14.37 -6.79
C ASN A 100 -8.33 -14.89 -5.80
N LEU A 101 -8.53 -14.20 -4.67
CA LEU A 101 -9.55 -14.53 -3.69
C LEU A 101 -10.96 -14.50 -4.31
N ILE A 102 -11.27 -13.45 -5.09
CA ILE A 102 -12.57 -13.29 -5.74
C ILE A 102 -12.81 -14.40 -6.78
N ASN A 103 -11.78 -14.77 -7.53
CA ASN A 103 -11.82 -15.87 -8.49
C ASN A 103 -12.09 -17.21 -7.79
N GLU A 104 -11.38 -17.49 -6.69
CA GLU A 104 -11.56 -18.73 -5.92
C GLU A 104 -12.97 -18.81 -5.29
N ILE A 105 -13.52 -17.69 -4.82
CA ILE A 105 -14.92 -17.60 -4.34
C ILE A 105 -15.91 -17.96 -5.46
N LYS A 106 -15.66 -17.46 -6.68
CA LYS A 106 -16.49 -17.71 -7.87
C LYS A 106 -16.41 -19.17 -8.31
N GLU A 107 -15.21 -19.74 -8.40
CA GLU A 107 -14.96 -21.12 -8.80
C GLU A 107 -15.64 -22.12 -7.86
N LYS A 108 -15.56 -21.86 -6.55
CA LYS A 108 -16.22 -22.66 -5.52
C LYS A 108 -17.73 -22.38 -5.39
N LYS A 109 -18.28 -21.48 -6.20
CA LYS A 109 -19.70 -21.08 -6.20
C LYS A 109 -20.21 -20.71 -4.81
N LEU A 110 -19.39 -19.99 -4.02
CA LEU A 110 -19.71 -19.67 -2.63
C LEU A 110 -20.73 -18.55 -2.49
N LEU A 111 -20.94 -17.75 -3.54
CA LEU A 111 -21.88 -16.63 -3.59
C LEU A 111 -22.86 -16.79 -4.75
N ASN A 112 -24.05 -16.23 -4.58
CA ASN A 112 -24.97 -16.00 -5.69
C ASN A 112 -24.45 -14.89 -6.62
N ASN A 113 -25.08 -14.74 -7.78
CA ASN A 113 -24.66 -13.77 -8.81
C ASN A 113 -24.64 -12.33 -8.29
N PHE A 114 -25.58 -11.95 -7.42
CA PHE A 114 -25.63 -10.62 -6.85
C PHE A 114 -24.39 -10.31 -6.00
N TYR A 115 -24.10 -11.14 -4.99
CA TYR A 115 -22.95 -10.92 -4.12
C TYR A 115 -21.62 -11.09 -4.87
N GLN A 116 -21.54 -12.03 -5.82
CA GLN A 116 -20.37 -12.18 -6.67
C GLN A 116 -20.08 -10.91 -7.47
N SER A 117 -21.12 -10.31 -8.06
CA SER A 117 -20.98 -9.06 -8.81
C SER A 117 -20.64 -7.89 -7.90
N LEU A 118 -21.24 -7.83 -6.70
CA LEU A 118 -20.96 -6.80 -5.71
C LEU A 118 -19.49 -6.79 -5.31
N ILE A 119 -18.91 -7.94 -4.93
CA ILE A 119 -17.51 -8.00 -4.49
C ILE A 119 -16.53 -7.68 -5.61
N GLN A 120 -16.84 -8.11 -6.85
CA GLN A 120 -16.04 -7.74 -8.02
C GLN A 120 -16.12 -6.25 -8.31
N GLY A 121 -17.31 -5.65 -8.18
CA GLY A 121 -17.50 -4.21 -8.33
C GLY A 121 -16.71 -3.40 -7.31
N VAL A 122 -16.73 -3.80 -6.04
CA VAL A 122 -15.93 -3.17 -4.98
C VAL A 122 -14.43 -3.28 -5.29
N HIS A 123 -13.96 -4.45 -5.74
CA HIS A 123 -12.57 -4.61 -6.16
C HIS A 123 -12.19 -3.69 -7.32
N ASN A 124 -13.03 -3.62 -8.35
CA ASN A 124 -12.79 -2.75 -9.51
C ASN A 124 -12.70 -1.27 -9.11
N ILE A 125 -13.55 -0.82 -8.18
CA ILE A 125 -13.45 0.54 -7.61
C ILE A 125 -12.10 0.70 -6.90
N GLY A 126 -11.68 -0.28 -6.10
CA GLY A 126 -10.39 -0.29 -5.43
C GLY A 126 -9.21 -0.12 -6.38
N LEU A 127 -9.22 -0.78 -7.55
CA LEU A 127 -8.20 -0.61 -8.59
C LEU A 127 -8.08 0.85 -9.06
N ILE A 128 -9.22 1.50 -9.29
CA ILE A 128 -9.25 2.91 -9.68
C ILE A 128 -8.76 3.81 -8.55
N MET A 129 -9.16 3.53 -7.31
CA MET A 129 -8.71 4.27 -6.13
C MET A 129 -7.19 4.17 -5.95
N ASN A 130 -6.59 3.00 -6.18
CA ASN A 130 -5.13 2.84 -6.10
C ASN A 130 -4.38 3.63 -7.19
N ILE A 131 -4.97 3.81 -8.38
CA ILE A 131 -4.39 4.66 -9.43
C ILE A 131 -4.52 6.14 -9.03
N PHE A 132 -5.68 6.53 -8.50
CA PHE A 132 -5.95 7.88 -8.04
C PHE A 132 -4.99 8.29 -6.91
N GLU A 133 -4.72 7.39 -5.97
CA GLU A 133 -3.84 7.63 -4.81
C GLU A 133 -2.45 8.14 -5.20
N ILE A 134 -1.87 7.63 -6.30
CA ILE A 134 -0.56 8.07 -6.81
C ILE A 134 -0.62 9.55 -7.20
N SER A 135 -1.65 9.93 -7.96
CA SER A 135 -1.83 11.30 -8.43
C SER A 135 -2.16 12.24 -7.27
N TRP A 136 -3.01 11.78 -6.35
CA TRP A 136 -3.42 12.52 -5.17
C TRP A 136 -2.24 12.79 -4.23
N THR A 137 -1.43 11.77 -3.94
CA THR A 137 -0.24 11.90 -3.07
C THR A 137 0.73 12.93 -3.65
N LYS A 138 1.03 12.82 -4.95
CA LYS A 138 1.97 13.72 -5.62
C LYS A 138 1.48 15.17 -5.60
N GLU A 139 0.22 15.41 -5.93
CA GLU A 139 -0.31 16.77 -6.05
C GLU A 139 -0.62 17.38 -4.68
N ILE A 140 -1.27 16.64 -3.78
CA ILE A 140 -1.73 17.17 -2.49
C ILE A 140 -0.63 17.10 -1.45
N ILE A 141 -0.03 15.93 -1.23
CA ILE A 141 0.90 15.72 -0.11
C ILE A 141 2.29 16.27 -0.44
N GLU A 142 2.81 15.98 -1.63
CA GLU A 142 4.21 16.29 -1.95
C GLU A 142 4.41 17.68 -2.53
N LYS A 143 3.40 18.21 -3.22
CA LYS A 143 3.43 19.54 -3.83
C LYS A 143 2.67 20.56 -3.00
N ASN A 144 1.35 20.44 -2.87
CA ASN A 144 0.54 21.49 -2.24
C ASN A 144 0.88 21.67 -0.76
N ASN A 145 0.94 20.59 0.03
CA ASN A 145 1.30 20.70 1.44
C ASN A 145 2.72 21.25 1.64
N LYS A 146 3.66 20.90 0.76
CA LYS A 146 5.03 21.44 0.79
C LYS A 146 5.07 22.93 0.46
N ILE A 147 4.27 23.38 -0.51
CA ILE A 147 4.12 24.81 -0.83
C ILE A 147 3.53 25.54 0.37
N LEU A 148 2.44 25.03 0.95
CA LEU A 148 1.77 25.65 2.08
C LEU A 148 2.70 25.73 3.31
N SER A 149 3.44 24.67 3.62
CA SER A 149 4.37 24.67 4.76
C SER A 149 5.58 25.59 4.55
N THR A 150 5.95 25.88 3.30
CA THR A 150 7.05 26.80 2.99
C THR A 150 6.58 28.26 2.99
N GLN A 151 5.34 28.51 2.55
CA GLN A 151 4.79 29.86 2.39
C GLN A 151 4.16 30.42 3.67
N PHE A 152 3.71 29.55 4.58
CA PHE A 152 3.00 29.96 5.79
C PHE A 152 3.71 29.44 7.05
N PRO A 153 3.88 30.29 8.08
CA PRO A 153 4.59 29.90 9.30
C PRO A 153 3.78 28.95 10.18
N ASN A 154 2.46 28.90 10.03
CA ASN A 154 1.56 28.01 10.76
C ASN A 154 0.35 27.62 9.90
N LEU A 155 -0.40 26.61 10.38
CA LEU A 155 -1.57 26.09 9.68
C LEU A 155 -2.73 27.08 9.61
N ASP A 156 -2.91 27.93 10.63
CA ASP A 156 -4.03 28.87 10.68
C ASP A 156 -3.92 29.92 9.57
N ASP A 157 -2.72 30.46 9.34
CA ASP A 157 -2.44 31.41 8.26
C ASP A 157 -2.68 30.77 6.87
N ALA A 158 -2.23 29.53 6.70
CA ALA A 158 -2.47 28.77 5.47
C ALA A 158 -3.98 28.56 5.24
N MET A 159 -4.73 28.20 6.28
CA MET A 159 -6.18 28.00 6.21
C MET A 159 -6.94 29.30 5.93
N GLU A 160 -6.50 30.43 6.49
CA GLU A 160 -7.08 31.74 6.18
C GLU A 160 -6.86 32.12 4.72
N PHE A 161 -5.65 31.90 4.18
CA PHE A 161 -5.36 32.09 2.77
C PHE A 161 -6.27 31.23 1.87
N LEU A 162 -6.40 29.93 2.16
CA LEU A 162 -7.27 29.03 1.40
C LEU A 162 -8.73 29.49 1.45
N ARG A 163 -9.20 29.95 2.62
CA ARG A 163 -10.56 30.48 2.80
C ARG A 163 -10.81 31.74 1.98
N LYS A 164 -9.92 32.73 2.09
CA LYS A 164 -10.02 34.01 1.36
C LYS A 164 -10.04 33.82 -0.16
N ASN A 165 -9.31 32.82 -0.66
CA ASN A 165 -9.20 32.54 -2.09
C ASN A 165 -10.18 31.48 -2.59
N HIS A 166 -11.07 30.96 -1.75
CA HIS A 166 -12.01 29.90 -2.11
C HIS A 166 -11.35 28.61 -2.66
N LEU A 167 -10.15 28.28 -2.16
CA LEU A 167 -9.36 27.12 -2.58
C LEU A 167 -9.68 25.86 -1.77
N TYR A 168 -10.93 25.72 -1.33
CA TYR A 168 -11.44 24.58 -0.61
C TYR A 168 -12.73 24.09 -1.27
N GLN A 169 -13.00 22.79 -1.15
CA GLN A 169 -14.22 22.21 -1.70
C GLN A 169 -15.43 22.80 -0.97
N LYS A 170 -16.31 23.46 -1.74
CA LYS A 170 -17.60 23.96 -1.22
C LYS A 170 -18.57 22.79 -1.18
N THR A 171 -19.22 22.61 -0.04
CA THR A 171 -20.35 21.67 0.15
C THR A 171 -21.54 22.08 -0.70
#